data_AF-A0A1V6QUW4-F1
#
_entry.id   AF-A0A1V6QUW4-F1
#
_cell.length_a   1.000
_cell.length_b   1.000
_cell.length_c   1.000
_cell.angle_alpha   90.00
_cell.angle_beta   90.00
_cell.angle_gamma   90.00
#
_symmetry.space_group_name_H-M   'P 1'
#
loop_
_entity.id
_entity.type
_entity.pdbx_description
1 polymer ?
#
loop_
_entity_poly.entity_id
_entity_poly.type
_entity_poly.pdbx_seq_one_letter_code
_entity_poly.pdbx_strand_id
1 'polypeptide(L)'
;MVTTFTPVNCGSVHSTSYIPNATARYEDESFQSSGIPLGTFESLRIQTQTQQQPPPFRPHGDYPVVLFSPAVTTSRLMYTLMLQEIASNGFAVVSVDHPYDADIVEYPNGRTVLGVLANITTETEFVSALNVRVKDMLFLLDQMHDEKVIRNLFPLSQGSSHLLSLDQVTILGHSLGGATAAQTMLVDNRFVGGINLDGRLWGPVVEKGLSSPFLLFGHTNHTQASESSWAIFWSHLRGWKLELELAQSEHYTFSDFPVLIDALNVSDEVRQFIQAARIGTIGGLRAKDVITSYTIATLQYFVYGHTSELLSGPSIAYPDRIGVVWYIKMYIAEPQPSEVVPTLTGENNFVSWSFTLKPALNPRNLHPFELLGGKHTQPASETPSFNG
;
A
#
# COMPACT_ATOMS: atom_id res chain seq x y z
N MET A 1 -6.04 18.93 -1.37
CA MET A 1 -6.51 18.71 0.02
C MET A 1 -5.96 17.39 0.50
N VAL A 2 -5.95 17.09 1.81
CA VAL A 2 -5.53 15.76 2.30
C VAL A 2 -6.49 15.17 3.33
N THR A 3 -6.47 13.85 3.46
CA THR A 3 -7.07 13.09 4.57
C THR A 3 -5.96 12.23 5.18
N THR A 4 -5.87 12.23 6.51
CA THR A 4 -4.84 11.49 7.25
C THR A 4 -5.45 10.34 8.05
N PHE A 5 -4.73 9.23 8.12
CA PHE A 5 -5.08 8.07 8.92
C PHE A 5 -3.88 7.69 9.78
N THR A 6 -4.10 7.37 11.05
CA THR A 6 -3.04 6.97 11.98
C THR A 6 -3.48 5.81 12.84
N PRO A 7 -2.55 4.97 13.33
CA PRO A 7 -2.87 3.93 14.28
C PRO A 7 -3.34 4.56 15.61
N VAL A 8 -4.44 4.04 16.14
CA VAL A 8 -5.04 4.47 17.40
C VAL A 8 -5.45 3.25 18.23
N ASN A 9 -5.59 3.42 19.54
CA ASN A 9 -6.08 2.35 20.42
C ASN A 9 -7.52 1.95 20.07
N CYS A 10 -7.89 0.70 20.36
CA CYS A 10 -9.29 0.29 20.28
C CYS A 10 -10.15 1.14 21.23
N GLY A 11 -11.14 1.85 20.68
CA GLY A 11 -12.03 2.74 21.40
C GLY A 11 -13.42 2.82 20.74
N SER A 12 -14.26 3.73 21.22
CA SER A 12 -15.61 3.93 20.66
C SER A 12 -15.53 4.51 19.25
N VAL A 13 -16.05 3.75 18.28
CA VAL A 13 -16.31 4.23 16.93
C VAL A 13 -17.63 5.01 16.88
N HIS A 14 -17.66 6.07 16.09
CA HIS A 14 -18.85 6.87 15.81
C HIS A 14 -19.21 6.77 14.34
N SER A 15 -20.52 6.70 14.06
CA SER A 15 -21.05 6.79 12.70
C SER A 15 -20.97 8.24 12.22
N THR A 16 -20.27 8.47 11.12
CA THR A 16 -20.15 9.77 10.44
C THR A 16 -20.53 9.63 8.97
N SER A 17 -20.81 10.73 8.27
CA SER A 17 -20.93 10.72 6.80
C SER A 17 -19.65 10.17 6.17
N TYR A 18 -19.80 9.29 5.18
CA TYR A 18 -18.68 8.70 4.44
C TYR A 18 -17.87 9.77 3.69
N ILE A 19 -18.57 10.71 3.04
CA ILE A 19 -17.97 11.90 2.41
C ILE A 19 -18.70 13.20 2.83
N PRO A 20 -18.04 14.37 2.73
CA PRO A 20 -18.64 15.67 3.05
C PRO A 20 -19.82 16.04 2.13
N ASN A 21 -20.71 16.93 2.59
CA ASN A 21 -22.03 17.13 1.98
C ASN A 21 -22.04 17.72 0.56
N ALA A 22 -21.08 18.56 0.16
CA ALA A 22 -21.06 19.08 -1.22
C ALA A 22 -20.44 18.07 -2.18
N THR A 23 -19.44 17.31 -1.69
CA THR A 23 -18.87 16.13 -2.35
C THR A 23 -19.96 15.08 -2.60
N ALA A 24 -20.73 14.71 -1.57
CA ALA A 24 -21.80 13.72 -1.65
C ALA A 24 -22.82 14.02 -2.77
N ARG A 25 -23.33 15.27 -2.82
CA ARG A 25 -24.29 15.72 -3.84
C ARG A 25 -23.73 15.63 -5.25
N TYR A 26 -22.47 15.99 -5.41
CA TYR A 26 -21.77 15.92 -6.69
C TYR A 26 -21.63 14.47 -7.17
N GLU A 27 -21.33 13.53 -6.27
CA GLU A 27 -21.27 12.11 -6.59
C GLU A 27 -22.65 11.55 -6.94
N ASP A 28 -23.69 11.90 -6.18
CA ASP A 28 -25.08 11.52 -6.48
C ASP A 28 -25.52 12.01 -7.88
N GLU A 29 -25.23 13.27 -8.23
CA GLU A 29 -25.49 13.81 -9.57
C GLU A 29 -24.69 13.09 -10.67
N SER A 30 -23.42 12.77 -10.40
CA SER A 30 -22.52 12.10 -11.36
C SER A 30 -22.93 10.66 -11.64
N PHE A 31 -23.23 9.90 -10.59
CA PHE A 31 -23.60 8.49 -10.68
C PHE A 31 -25.09 8.24 -10.99
N GLN A 32 -25.95 9.27 -10.97
CA GLN A 32 -27.35 9.17 -11.43
C GLN A 32 -27.45 8.57 -12.84
N SER A 33 -26.52 8.96 -13.73
CA SER A 33 -26.42 8.45 -15.10
C SER A 33 -26.19 6.94 -15.20
N SER A 34 -25.62 6.33 -14.15
CA SER A 34 -25.36 4.90 -14.03
C SER A 34 -26.46 4.14 -13.28
N GLY A 35 -27.59 4.79 -12.97
CA GLY A 35 -28.72 4.19 -12.27
C GLY A 35 -28.61 4.17 -10.74
N ILE A 36 -27.63 4.87 -10.15
CA ILE A 36 -27.56 5.06 -8.70
C ILE A 36 -28.58 6.15 -8.29
N PRO A 37 -29.48 5.91 -7.31
CA PRO A 37 -30.46 6.92 -6.90
C PRO A 37 -29.83 8.16 -6.26
N LEU A 38 -30.45 9.34 -6.43
CA LEU A 38 -30.09 10.53 -5.64
C LEU A 38 -30.38 10.31 -4.15
N GLY A 39 -29.58 10.94 -3.29
CA GLY A 39 -29.53 10.72 -1.85
C GLY A 39 -28.66 9.54 -1.43
N THR A 40 -28.00 8.84 -2.37
CA THR A 40 -27.21 7.63 -2.07
C THR A 40 -25.95 8.01 -1.31
N PHE A 41 -25.09 8.85 -1.90
CA PHE A 41 -23.83 9.23 -1.30
C PHE A 41 -24.02 10.05 -0.02
N GLU A 42 -25.05 10.90 0.06
CA GLU A 42 -25.47 11.56 1.32
C GLU A 42 -25.87 10.57 2.43
N SER A 43 -26.44 9.42 2.07
CA SER A 43 -26.89 8.41 3.04
C SER A 43 -25.74 7.59 3.61
N LEU A 44 -24.65 7.41 2.85
CA LEU A 44 -23.54 6.55 3.21
C LEU A 44 -22.86 6.99 4.51
N ARG A 45 -22.72 6.04 5.43
CA ARG A 45 -22.07 6.22 6.73
C ARG A 45 -20.88 5.29 6.88
N ILE A 46 -19.85 5.81 7.52
CA ILE A 46 -18.66 5.06 7.90
C ILE A 46 -18.44 5.16 9.41
N GLN A 47 -17.93 4.08 10.00
CA GLN A 47 -17.52 4.08 11.40
C GLN A 47 -16.09 4.59 11.49
N THR A 48 -15.89 5.67 12.25
CA THR A 48 -14.56 6.24 12.51
C THR A 48 -14.38 6.46 14.00
N GLN A 49 -13.16 6.28 14.51
CA GLN A 49 -12.83 6.73 15.84
C GLN A 49 -12.60 8.25 15.81
N THR A 50 -13.64 9.01 16.13
CA THR A 50 -13.56 10.48 16.24
C THR A 50 -13.24 10.94 17.67
N GLN A 51 -13.42 10.09 18.68
CA GLN A 51 -13.04 10.41 20.06
C GLN A 51 -11.60 10.02 20.35
N GLN A 52 -10.84 11.03 20.76
CA GLN A 52 -9.40 11.07 20.70
C GLN A 52 -8.78 10.54 21.99
N GLN A 53 -8.67 9.22 22.14
CA GLN A 53 -7.65 8.68 23.03
C GLN A 53 -6.32 8.67 22.27
N PRO A 54 -5.25 9.27 22.82
CA PRO A 54 -3.94 9.18 22.17
C PRO A 54 -3.50 7.71 22.06
N PRO A 55 -2.74 7.34 21.02
CA PRO A 55 -2.07 6.05 21.00
C PRO A 55 -1.19 5.92 22.27
N PRO A 56 -0.93 4.70 22.75
CA PRO A 56 -0.05 4.54 23.90
C PRO A 56 1.32 5.06 23.49
N PHE A 57 1.96 5.87 24.33
CA PHE A 57 3.28 6.40 24.07
C PHE A 57 4.25 5.26 23.76
N ARG A 58 4.57 5.09 22.47
CA ARG A 58 5.72 4.31 22.03
C ARG A 58 6.92 5.27 22.02
N PRO A 59 8.14 4.86 22.40
CA PRO A 59 9.19 5.83 22.70
C PRO A 59 9.99 6.34 21.49
N HIS A 60 9.73 5.89 20.26
CA HIS A 60 10.70 5.98 19.15
C HIS A 60 10.09 6.03 17.74
N GLY A 61 9.83 7.23 17.19
CA GLY A 61 9.80 7.43 15.73
C GLY A 61 8.77 6.55 15.00
N ASP A 62 7.59 6.39 15.59
CA ASP A 62 6.98 5.05 15.67
C ASP A 62 6.17 4.56 14.46
N TYR A 63 5.84 5.43 13.50
CA TYR A 63 4.99 5.07 12.34
C TYR A 63 5.60 5.48 10.99
N PRO A 64 5.90 4.50 10.11
CA PRO A 64 6.33 4.76 8.74
C PRO A 64 5.23 5.45 7.95
N VAL A 65 5.63 6.30 7.01
CA VAL A 65 4.69 7.13 6.25
C VAL A 65 4.33 6.49 4.92
N VAL A 66 3.05 6.56 4.60
CA VAL A 66 2.46 6.08 3.34
C VAL A 66 1.76 7.25 2.66
N LEU A 67 2.31 7.76 1.57
CA LEU A 67 1.66 8.80 0.76
C LEU A 67 0.81 8.16 -0.33
N PHE A 68 -0.48 8.52 -0.41
CA PHE A 68 -1.44 7.95 -1.36
C PHE A 68 -1.90 8.97 -2.41
N SER A 69 -1.79 8.60 -3.69
CA SER A 69 -2.35 9.34 -4.83
C SER A 69 -3.53 8.56 -5.46
N PRO A 70 -4.74 9.14 -5.55
CA PRO A 70 -5.93 8.50 -6.17
C PRO A 70 -5.81 8.24 -7.67
N ALA A 71 -6.82 7.63 -8.28
CA ALA A 71 -6.99 7.68 -9.73
C ALA A 71 -7.17 9.11 -10.27
N VAL A 72 -7.04 9.27 -11.59
CA VAL A 72 -7.44 10.52 -12.28
C VAL A 72 -8.93 10.74 -12.11
N THR A 73 -9.36 11.98 -11.91
CA THR A 73 -10.78 12.34 -11.69
C THR A 73 -11.50 11.44 -10.67
N THR A 74 -10.85 11.17 -9.54
CA THR A 74 -11.47 10.43 -8.43
C THR A 74 -11.02 11.05 -7.12
N SER A 75 -11.97 11.44 -6.27
CA SER A 75 -11.62 11.99 -4.96
C SER A 75 -10.83 11.00 -4.09
N ARG A 76 -9.88 11.55 -3.31
CA ARG A 76 -9.11 10.87 -2.25
C ARG A 76 -9.97 10.15 -1.22
N LEU A 77 -11.24 10.53 -1.13
CA LEU A 77 -12.21 9.99 -0.20
C LEU A 77 -12.73 8.60 -0.62
N MET A 78 -12.65 8.25 -1.91
CA MET A 78 -13.09 6.96 -2.46
C MET A 78 -12.13 5.78 -2.20
N TYR A 79 -11.24 5.92 -1.22
CA TYR A 79 -10.23 4.92 -0.81
C TYR A 79 -10.14 4.79 0.72
N THR A 80 -11.12 5.35 1.43
CA THR A 80 -11.10 5.47 2.90
C THR A 80 -11.02 4.11 3.59
N LEU A 81 -11.72 3.08 3.11
CA LEU A 81 -11.70 1.74 3.71
C LEU A 81 -10.32 1.08 3.59
N MET A 82 -9.69 1.16 2.41
CA MET A 82 -8.35 0.63 2.18
C MET A 82 -7.30 1.33 3.06
N LEU A 83 -7.35 2.67 3.11
CA LEU A 83 -6.34 3.47 3.82
C LEU A 83 -6.51 3.42 5.35
N GLN A 84 -7.73 3.23 5.84
CA GLN A 84 -7.97 2.90 7.26
C GLN A 84 -7.36 1.55 7.66
N GLU A 85 -7.43 0.54 6.80
CA GLU A 85 -6.87 -0.78 7.09
C GLU A 85 -5.33 -0.81 7.00
N ILE A 86 -4.74 -0.03 6.11
CA ILE A 86 -3.29 0.21 6.11
C ILE A 86 -2.88 0.91 7.42
N ALA A 87 -3.63 1.92 7.86
CA ALA A 87 -3.35 2.61 9.12
C ALA A 87 -3.54 1.72 10.37
N SER A 88 -4.55 0.85 10.41
CA SER A 88 -4.73 -0.08 11.53
C SER A 88 -3.58 -1.09 11.65
N ASN A 89 -2.81 -1.31 10.57
CA ASN A 89 -1.63 -2.17 10.52
C ASN A 89 -0.30 -1.44 10.81
N GLY A 90 -0.34 -0.24 11.39
CA GLY A 90 0.84 0.43 11.96
C GLY A 90 1.51 1.47 11.06
N PHE A 91 0.80 2.00 10.06
CA PHE A 91 1.32 3.03 9.16
C PHE A 91 0.61 4.38 9.37
N ALA A 92 1.32 5.48 9.17
CA ALA A 92 0.72 6.81 9.07
C ALA A 92 0.45 7.14 7.60
N VAL A 93 -0.82 7.24 7.22
CA VAL A 93 -1.24 7.38 5.82
C VAL A 93 -1.70 8.81 5.53
N VAL A 94 -1.27 9.38 4.39
CA VAL A 94 -1.75 10.68 3.89
C VAL A 94 -2.29 10.52 2.47
N SER A 95 -3.60 10.66 2.31
CA SER A 95 -4.31 10.62 1.01
C SER A 95 -4.47 12.02 0.44
N VAL A 96 -4.20 12.21 -0.86
CA VAL A 96 -4.14 13.54 -1.49
C VAL A 96 -5.22 13.74 -2.55
N ASP A 97 -5.99 14.82 -2.45
CA ASP A 97 -6.72 15.38 -3.58
C ASP A 97 -5.84 16.40 -4.30
N HIS A 98 -5.56 16.11 -5.56
CA HIS A 98 -4.94 16.99 -6.53
C HIS A 98 -6.01 17.96 -7.10
N PRO A 99 -6.00 19.26 -6.78
CA PRO A 99 -7.05 20.18 -7.22
C PRO A 99 -7.08 20.32 -8.74
N TYR A 100 -8.29 20.45 -9.31
CA TYR A 100 -8.56 20.43 -10.75
C TYR A 100 -8.31 19.07 -11.45
N ASP A 101 -7.72 18.08 -10.78
CA ASP A 101 -7.65 16.70 -11.25
C ASP A 101 -8.79 15.88 -10.66
N ALA A 102 -8.85 15.79 -9.32
CA ALA A 102 -9.98 15.20 -8.62
C ALA A 102 -11.29 15.89 -9.05
N ASP A 103 -12.30 15.07 -9.32
CA ASP A 103 -13.65 15.42 -9.73
C ASP A 103 -14.28 16.54 -8.88
N ILE A 104 -14.15 16.46 -7.57
CA ILE A 104 -14.47 17.53 -6.63
C ILE A 104 -13.53 17.55 -5.42
N VAL A 105 -13.10 18.76 -5.03
CA VAL A 105 -12.31 19.01 -3.82
C VAL A 105 -13.02 20.00 -2.92
N GLU A 106 -13.57 19.52 -1.81
CA GLU A 106 -14.22 20.34 -0.77
C GLU A 106 -13.21 20.81 0.29
N TYR A 107 -13.15 22.11 0.54
CA TYR A 107 -12.29 22.75 1.53
C TYR A 107 -13.06 23.07 2.83
N PRO A 108 -12.40 23.16 4.00
CA PRO A 108 -13.07 23.39 5.30
C PRO A 108 -13.89 24.68 5.43
N ASN A 109 -13.68 25.65 4.53
CA ASN A 109 -14.46 26.89 4.44
C ASN A 109 -15.69 26.78 3.52
N GLY A 110 -16.06 25.57 3.08
CA GLY A 110 -17.17 25.32 2.15
C GLY A 110 -16.88 25.65 0.68
N ARG A 111 -15.66 26.09 0.34
CA ARG A 111 -15.26 26.28 -1.06
C ARG A 111 -15.05 24.91 -1.72
N THR A 112 -15.61 24.72 -2.90
CA THR A 112 -15.31 23.57 -3.77
C THR A 112 -14.42 23.98 -4.94
N VAL A 113 -13.66 23.02 -5.47
CA VAL A 113 -12.93 23.10 -6.75
C VAL A 113 -13.29 21.86 -7.54
N LEU A 114 -13.72 22.02 -8.79
CA LEU A 114 -14.11 20.91 -9.66
C LEU A 114 -12.94 20.45 -10.55
N GLY A 115 -12.94 19.18 -10.89
CA GLY A 115 -12.02 18.56 -11.83
C GLY A 115 -12.23 19.06 -13.26
N VAL A 116 -11.14 19.18 -14.02
CA VAL A 116 -11.15 19.56 -15.44
C VAL A 116 -10.53 18.49 -16.35
N LEU A 117 -10.10 17.35 -15.78
CA LEU A 117 -9.39 16.30 -16.51
C LEU A 117 -10.28 15.16 -17.03
N ALA A 118 -11.62 15.22 -16.85
CA ALA A 118 -12.53 14.14 -17.23
C ALA A 118 -12.52 13.77 -18.73
N ASN A 119 -11.98 14.64 -19.58
CA ASN A 119 -11.92 14.47 -21.03
C ASN A 119 -10.49 14.38 -21.59
N ILE A 120 -9.46 14.17 -20.75
CA ILE A 120 -8.09 13.97 -21.27
C ILE A 120 -7.99 12.63 -22.01
N THR A 121 -7.28 12.62 -23.12
CA THR A 121 -7.17 11.43 -23.99
C THR A 121 -5.77 11.22 -24.56
N THR A 122 -4.90 12.23 -24.50
CA THR A 122 -3.56 12.19 -25.10
C THR A 122 -2.47 11.93 -24.07
N GLU A 123 -1.41 11.24 -24.49
CA GLU A 123 -0.21 11.00 -23.69
C GLU A 123 0.37 12.30 -23.09
N THR A 124 0.30 13.42 -23.81
CA THR A 124 0.78 14.74 -23.36
C THR A 124 -0.06 15.29 -22.20
N GLU A 125 -1.38 15.08 -22.22
CA GLU A 125 -2.26 15.51 -21.11
C GLU A 125 -2.02 14.66 -19.86
N PHE A 126 -1.91 13.33 -20.01
CA PHE A 126 -1.56 12.43 -18.89
C PHE A 126 -0.19 12.77 -18.30
N VAL A 127 0.83 13.03 -19.13
CA VAL A 127 2.15 13.48 -18.67
C VAL A 127 2.09 14.86 -18.00
N SER A 128 1.24 15.77 -18.47
CA SER A 128 1.03 17.08 -17.82
C SER A 128 0.42 16.93 -16.43
N ALA A 129 -0.65 16.13 -16.30
CA ALA A 129 -1.29 15.81 -15.03
C ALA A 129 -0.32 15.11 -14.06
N LEU A 130 0.40 14.09 -14.53
CA LEU A 130 1.46 13.40 -13.79
C LEU A 130 2.51 14.38 -13.23
N ASN A 131 2.98 15.33 -14.05
CA ASN A 131 3.97 16.32 -13.62
C ASN A 131 3.44 17.31 -12.57
N VAL A 132 2.13 17.54 -12.49
CA VAL A 132 1.50 18.29 -11.40
C VAL A 132 1.44 17.42 -10.14
N ARG A 133 0.90 16.20 -10.28
CA ARG A 133 0.78 15.26 -9.16
C ARG A 133 2.10 14.97 -8.46
N VAL A 134 3.18 14.73 -9.22
CA VAL A 134 4.52 14.53 -8.67
C VAL A 134 4.96 15.74 -7.84
N LYS A 135 4.72 16.98 -8.29
CA LYS A 135 5.05 18.19 -7.51
C LYS A 135 4.22 18.28 -6.23
N ASP A 136 2.95 17.89 -6.26
CA ASP A 136 2.10 17.86 -5.07
C ASP A 136 2.60 16.83 -4.04
N MET A 137 3.05 15.64 -4.48
CA MET A 137 3.60 14.61 -3.59
C MET A 137 4.93 15.05 -2.96
N LEU A 138 5.81 15.67 -3.75
CA LEU A 138 7.07 16.24 -3.24
C LEU A 138 6.82 17.40 -2.28
N PHE A 139 5.92 18.33 -2.63
CA PHE A 139 5.50 19.42 -1.75
C PHE A 139 4.94 18.88 -0.43
N LEU A 140 4.07 17.87 -0.47
CA LEU A 140 3.54 17.25 0.74
C LEU A 140 4.65 16.68 1.63
N LEU A 141 5.59 15.92 1.06
CA LEU A 141 6.72 15.37 1.81
C LEU A 141 7.61 16.47 2.40
N ASP A 142 7.87 17.55 1.66
CA ASP A 142 8.59 18.72 2.16
C ASP A 142 7.84 19.40 3.32
N GLN A 143 6.53 19.60 3.19
CA GLN A 143 5.71 20.18 4.25
C GLN A 143 5.65 19.30 5.50
N MET A 144 5.75 17.97 5.37
CA MET A 144 5.78 17.05 6.51
C MET A 144 7.03 17.18 7.39
N HIS A 145 8.04 17.93 6.97
CA HIS A 145 9.19 18.28 7.83
C HIS A 145 8.93 19.52 8.73
N ASP A 146 7.80 20.24 8.58
CA ASP A 146 7.39 21.33 9.48
C ASP A 146 6.48 20.79 10.61
N GLU A 147 6.90 20.97 11.86
CA GLU A 147 6.14 20.52 13.04
C GLU A 147 4.72 21.09 13.13
N LYS A 148 4.50 22.31 12.63
CA LYS A 148 3.17 22.94 12.60
C LYS A 148 2.27 22.27 11.59
N VAL A 149 2.82 21.85 10.45
CA VAL A 149 2.07 21.06 9.46
C VAL A 149 1.75 19.71 10.06
N ILE A 150 2.72 19.00 10.66
CA ILE A 150 2.47 17.71 11.31
C ILE A 150 1.41 17.80 12.43
N ARG A 151 1.42 18.86 13.24
CA ARG A 151 0.37 19.11 14.25
C ARG A 151 -1.03 19.28 13.65
N ASN A 152 -1.14 19.88 12.46
CA ASN A 152 -2.41 20.06 11.76
C ASN A 152 -2.87 18.80 11.01
N LEU A 153 -1.93 18.07 10.40
CA LEU A 153 -2.20 16.83 9.66
C LEU A 153 -2.48 15.66 10.61
N PHE A 154 -1.79 15.60 11.73
CA PHE A 154 -1.84 14.53 12.71
C PHE A 154 -2.05 15.10 14.13
N PRO A 155 -3.26 15.60 14.45
CA PRO A 155 -3.53 16.22 15.75
C PRO A 155 -3.33 15.27 16.95
N LEU A 156 -3.39 13.94 16.71
CA LEU A 156 -3.13 12.91 17.72
C LEU A 156 -1.64 12.74 18.10
N SER A 157 -0.72 13.39 17.38
CA SER A 157 0.73 13.37 17.67
C SER A 157 1.13 14.07 18.98
N GLN A 158 0.19 14.76 19.64
CA GLN A 158 0.45 15.65 20.79
C GLN A 158 1.57 16.67 20.56
N GLY A 159 1.88 16.98 19.29
CA GLY A 159 2.97 17.88 18.92
C GLY A 159 4.36 17.27 18.93
N SER A 160 4.50 15.95 19.13
CA SER A 160 5.72 15.19 18.90
C SER A 160 5.96 15.03 17.40
N SER A 161 6.94 15.76 16.86
CA SER A 161 7.47 15.56 15.51
C SER A 161 8.12 14.17 15.33
N HIS A 162 8.44 13.49 16.43
CA HIS A 162 8.94 12.11 16.47
C HIS A 162 7.84 11.03 16.38
N LEU A 163 6.59 11.34 16.01
CA LEU A 163 5.58 10.31 15.74
C LEU A 163 5.86 9.56 14.42
N LEU A 164 6.47 10.24 13.44
CA LEU A 164 6.56 9.78 12.05
C LEU A 164 8.00 9.42 11.67
N SER A 165 8.17 8.27 11.02
CA SER A 165 9.45 7.84 10.43
C SER A 165 9.58 8.44 9.02
N LEU A 166 10.02 9.70 8.92
CA LEU A 166 10.20 10.40 7.63
C LEU A 166 11.43 9.92 6.83
N ASP A 167 12.21 9.01 7.41
CA ASP A 167 13.25 8.20 6.75
C ASP A 167 12.68 6.91 6.13
N GLN A 168 11.42 6.55 6.43
CA GLN A 168 10.72 5.34 5.96
C GLN A 168 9.43 5.71 5.23
N VAL A 169 9.55 6.56 4.20
CA VAL A 169 8.42 7.02 3.40
C VAL A 169 8.20 6.09 2.21
N THR A 170 6.99 5.60 2.06
CA THR A 170 6.53 4.83 0.89
C THR A 170 5.47 5.63 0.12
N ILE A 171 5.30 5.32 -1.16
CA ILE A 171 4.27 5.96 -2.00
C ILE A 171 3.49 4.91 -2.78
N LEU A 172 2.16 4.99 -2.71
CA LEU A 172 1.28 4.16 -3.52
C LEU A 172 0.20 4.99 -4.19
N GLY A 173 -0.43 4.41 -5.21
CA GLY A 173 -1.61 5.00 -5.79
C GLY A 173 -2.32 4.09 -6.77
N HIS A 174 -3.54 4.48 -7.10
CA HIS A 174 -4.40 3.80 -8.06
C HIS A 174 -4.37 4.53 -9.42
N SER A 175 -4.35 3.80 -10.53
CA SER A 175 -4.41 4.38 -11.88
C SER A 175 -3.29 5.41 -12.12
N LEU A 176 -3.60 6.63 -12.57
CA LEU A 176 -2.62 7.74 -12.67
C LEU A 176 -1.88 8.04 -11.35
N GLY A 177 -2.45 7.71 -10.20
CA GLY A 177 -1.78 7.77 -8.90
C GLY A 177 -0.67 6.73 -8.74
N GLY A 178 -0.79 5.55 -9.36
CA GLY A 178 0.26 4.53 -9.39
C GLY A 178 1.42 4.91 -10.33
N ALA A 179 1.11 5.57 -11.45
CA ALA A 179 2.13 6.24 -12.26
C ALA A 179 2.80 7.40 -11.51
N THR A 180 2.04 8.15 -10.71
CA THR A 180 2.56 9.19 -9.82
C THR A 180 3.53 8.61 -8.80
N ALA A 181 3.21 7.46 -8.18
CA ALA A 181 4.11 6.76 -7.27
C ALA A 181 5.45 6.44 -7.95
N ALA A 182 5.42 5.77 -9.11
CA ALA A 182 6.62 5.43 -9.87
C ALA A 182 7.44 6.69 -10.26
N GLN A 183 6.78 7.69 -10.85
CA GLN A 183 7.48 8.88 -11.37
C GLN A 183 8.01 9.79 -10.25
N THR A 184 7.39 9.80 -9.07
CA THR A 184 7.91 10.51 -7.89
C THR A 184 9.20 9.84 -7.40
N MET A 185 9.21 8.51 -7.26
CA MET A 185 10.40 7.75 -6.87
C MET A 185 11.58 7.87 -7.85
N LEU A 186 11.33 8.18 -9.12
CA LEU A 186 12.40 8.44 -10.08
C LEU A 186 13.10 9.79 -9.84
N VAL A 187 12.38 10.80 -9.37
CA VAL A 187 12.89 12.17 -9.22
C VAL A 187 13.33 12.50 -7.80
N ASP A 188 12.91 11.71 -6.81
CA ASP A 188 13.23 11.90 -5.39
C ASP A 188 13.54 10.55 -4.72
N ASN A 189 14.67 10.50 -4.02
CA ASN A 189 15.23 9.28 -3.43
C ASN A 189 14.81 9.04 -1.97
N ARG A 190 13.97 9.89 -1.38
CA ARG A 190 13.45 9.72 -0.01
C ARG A 190 12.42 8.59 0.11
N PHE A 191 11.94 8.06 -1.00
CA PHE A 191 10.95 6.99 -1.05
C PHE A 191 11.60 5.60 -1.04
N VAL A 192 11.38 4.84 0.03
CA VAL A 192 11.99 3.51 0.25
C VAL A 192 11.35 2.39 -0.57
N GLY A 193 10.15 2.62 -1.11
CA GLY A 193 9.45 1.69 -1.99
C GLY A 193 8.11 2.25 -2.47
N GLY A 194 7.52 1.64 -3.50
CA GLY A 194 6.22 2.07 -3.99
C GLY A 194 5.36 0.99 -4.64
N ILE A 195 4.07 1.32 -4.77
CA ILE A 195 3.03 0.38 -5.23
C ILE A 195 2.15 1.08 -6.27
N ASN A 196 2.00 0.45 -7.41
CA ASN A 196 1.07 0.85 -8.45
C ASN A 196 -0.11 -0.13 -8.46
N LEU A 197 -1.26 0.34 -8.01
CA LEU A 197 -2.53 -0.35 -8.17
C LEU A 197 -3.06 0.01 -9.57
N ASP A 198 -2.94 -0.92 -10.50
CA ASP A 198 -3.65 -0.93 -11.77
C ASP A 198 -3.50 0.31 -12.69
N GLY A 199 -2.39 1.04 -12.55
CA GLY A 199 -2.08 2.19 -13.38
C GLY A 199 -1.17 1.86 -14.55
N ARG A 200 -1.61 2.15 -15.77
CA ARG A 200 -0.69 2.38 -16.90
C ARG A 200 0.37 3.41 -16.50
N LEU A 201 1.61 3.22 -16.94
CA LEU A 201 2.74 4.09 -16.57
C LEU A 201 3.05 5.11 -17.66
N TRP A 202 3.42 6.32 -17.24
CA TRP A 202 3.72 7.46 -18.10
C TRP A 202 5.03 8.15 -17.68
N GLY A 203 5.60 8.92 -18.60
CA GLY A 203 6.76 9.76 -18.34
C GLY A 203 8.10 8.99 -18.30
N PRO A 204 9.21 9.68 -17.97
CA PRO A 204 10.56 9.10 -18.03
C PRO A 204 10.81 7.87 -17.15
N VAL A 205 9.96 7.58 -16.17
CA VAL A 205 10.12 6.41 -15.30
C VAL A 205 10.02 5.08 -16.05
N VAL A 206 9.22 5.01 -17.11
CA VAL A 206 9.03 3.80 -17.92
C VAL A 206 10.36 3.29 -18.51
N GLU A 207 11.15 4.20 -19.08
CA GLU A 207 12.44 3.88 -19.72
C GLU A 207 13.62 3.88 -18.74
N LYS A 208 13.57 4.66 -17.66
CA LYS A 208 14.67 4.73 -16.68
C LYS A 208 14.60 3.63 -15.62
N GLY A 209 13.40 3.14 -15.31
CA GLY A 209 13.13 2.22 -14.22
C GLY A 209 13.52 2.77 -12.84
N LEU A 210 13.34 1.94 -11.81
CA LEU A 210 13.70 2.25 -10.43
C LEU A 210 14.74 1.25 -9.90
N SER A 211 15.54 1.71 -8.94
CA SER A 211 16.42 0.85 -8.13
C SER A 211 15.82 0.48 -6.78
N SER A 212 14.87 1.29 -6.27
CA SER A 212 14.08 0.98 -5.08
C SER A 212 13.03 -0.11 -5.37
N PRO A 213 12.58 -0.87 -4.35
CA PRO A 213 11.49 -1.84 -4.46
C PRO A 213 10.19 -1.29 -5.06
N PHE A 214 9.53 -2.08 -5.92
CA PHE A 214 8.26 -1.69 -6.53
C PHE A 214 7.29 -2.85 -6.78
N LEU A 215 6.00 -2.66 -6.48
CA LEU A 215 4.91 -3.60 -6.78
C LEU A 215 4.01 -3.06 -7.90
N LEU A 216 3.72 -3.92 -8.88
CA LEU A 216 2.64 -3.75 -9.86
C LEU A 216 1.49 -4.68 -9.46
N PHE A 217 0.28 -4.16 -9.27
CA PHE A 217 -0.90 -4.98 -8.90
C PHE A 217 -2.09 -4.58 -9.77
N GLY A 218 -2.39 -5.40 -10.80
CA GLY A 218 -3.38 -5.08 -11.82
C GLY A 218 -4.71 -5.81 -11.65
N HIS A 219 -5.74 -5.36 -12.35
CA HIS A 219 -6.99 -6.09 -12.52
C HIS A 219 -6.82 -7.28 -13.47
N THR A 220 -7.91 -8.02 -13.71
CA THR A 220 -7.95 -9.15 -14.64
C THR A 220 -7.34 -8.75 -15.99
N ASN A 221 -6.33 -9.48 -16.47
CA ASN A 221 -5.66 -9.20 -17.74
C ASN A 221 -5.00 -7.80 -17.84
N HIS A 222 -4.60 -7.16 -16.73
CA HIS A 222 -3.71 -5.99 -16.70
C HIS A 222 -2.34 -6.36 -16.11
N THR A 223 -1.42 -6.80 -16.98
CA THR A 223 -0.08 -7.31 -16.62
C THR A 223 0.96 -6.86 -17.67
N GLN A 224 2.24 -7.15 -17.48
CA GLN A 224 3.26 -7.01 -18.53
C GLN A 224 2.89 -7.66 -19.89
N ALA A 225 2.02 -8.67 -19.91
CA ALA A 225 1.62 -9.34 -21.15
C ALA A 225 0.64 -8.52 -21.99
N SER A 226 -0.09 -7.58 -21.37
CA SER A 226 -1.17 -6.79 -21.98
C SER A 226 -0.94 -5.27 -21.92
N GLU A 227 -0.22 -4.78 -20.90
CA GLU A 227 0.14 -3.37 -20.72
C GLU A 227 1.62 -3.14 -21.06
N SER A 228 1.86 -2.49 -22.21
CA SER A 228 3.21 -2.28 -22.74
C SER A 228 4.10 -1.42 -21.86
N SER A 229 3.53 -0.44 -21.13
CA SER A 229 4.31 0.39 -20.20
C SER A 229 4.81 -0.42 -18.99
N TRP A 230 4.08 -1.45 -18.56
CA TRP A 230 4.52 -2.38 -17.52
C TRP A 230 5.63 -3.28 -18.03
N ALA A 231 5.52 -3.82 -19.26
CA ALA A 231 6.57 -4.61 -19.89
C ALA A 231 7.92 -3.87 -19.96
N ILE A 232 7.91 -2.62 -20.43
CA ILE A 232 9.11 -1.79 -20.56
C ILE A 232 9.65 -1.43 -19.17
N PHE A 233 8.81 -0.90 -18.28
CA PHE A 233 9.22 -0.52 -16.93
C PHE A 233 9.80 -1.69 -16.13
N TRP A 234 9.16 -2.85 -16.20
CA TRP A 234 9.62 -4.05 -15.53
C TRP A 234 11.01 -4.50 -15.99
N SER A 235 11.31 -4.36 -17.28
CA SER A 235 12.65 -4.66 -17.80
C SER A 235 13.74 -3.74 -17.21
N HIS A 236 13.37 -2.52 -16.82
CA HIS A 236 14.25 -1.52 -16.23
C HIS A 236 14.26 -1.48 -14.70
N LEU A 237 13.35 -2.20 -14.01
CA LEU A 237 13.36 -2.35 -12.54
C LEU A 237 14.56 -3.21 -12.07
N ARG A 238 15.40 -2.61 -11.21
CA ARG A 238 16.66 -3.19 -10.69
C ARG A 238 16.59 -3.63 -9.23
N GLY A 239 15.62 -3.12 -8.47
CA GLY A 239 15.36 -3.52 -7.07
C GLY A 239 14.50 -4.78 -6.96
N TRP A 240 14.03 -5.06 -5.74
CA TRP A 240 12.94 -6.03 -5.55
C TRP A 240 11.72 -5.62 -6.36
N LYS A 241 11.07 -6.60 -6.99
CA LYS A 241 9.87 -6.35 -7.77
C LYS A 241 8.92 -7.54 -7.75
N LEU A 242 7.64 -7.23 -7.78
CA LEU A 242 6.55 -8.20 -7.85
C LEU A 242 5.48 -7.68 -8.80
N GLU A 243 4.90 -8.59 -9.58
CA GLU A 243 3.68 -8.38 -10.33
C GLU A 243 2.61 -9.29 -9.74
N LEU A 244 1.42 -8.73 -9.54
CA LEU A 244 0.22 -9.42 -9.11
C LEU A 244 -0.92 -9.06 -10.07
N GLU A 245 -1.83 -9.99 -10.30
CA GLU A 245 -3.11 -9.75 -10.99
C GLU A 245 -4.24 -10.23 -10.07
N LEU A 246 -5.29 -9.43 -9.95
CA LEU A 246 -6.50 -9.74 -9.21
C LEU A 246 -7.55 -10.28 -10.18
N ALA A 247 -7.81 -11.59 -10.13
CA ALA A 247 -8.84 -12.20 -10.97
C ALA A 247 -10.26 -11.72 -10.59
N GLN A 248 -11.15 -11.71 -11.58
CA GLN A 248 -12.55 -11.28 -11.43
C GLN A 248 -12.72 -9.82 -10.98
N SER A 249 -11.70 -9.00 -11.22
CA SER A 249 -11.70 -7.56 -10.94
C SER A 249 -11.59 -6.73 -12.23
N GLU A 250 -11.94 -5.46 -12.10
CA GLU A 250 -11.87 -4.39 -13.11
C GLU A 250 -11.20 -3.17 -12.49
N HIS A 251 -10.98 -2.10 -13.26
CA HIS A 251 -10.17 -0.94 -12.83
C HIS A 251 -10.57 -0.35 -11.46
N TYR A 252 -11.85 -0.05 -11.24
CA TYR A 252 -12.31 0.54 -9.96
C TYR A 252 -12.44 -0.46 -8.81
N THR A 253 -12.04 -1.73 -8.99
CA THR A 253 -11.94 -2.69 -7.88
C THR A 253 -10.91 -2.25 -6.82
N PHE A 254 -9.92 -1.43 -7.20
CA PHE A 254 -8.90 -0.86 -6.31
C PHE A 254 -9.34 0.40 -5.54
N SER A 255 -10.65 0.57 -5.33
CA SER A 255 -11.25 1.67 -4.58
C SER A 255 -12.29 1.15 -3.59
N ASP A 256 -12.93 2.02 -2.83
CA ASP A 256 -14.05 1.66 -1.95
C ASP A 256 -15.33 1.34 -2.74
N PHE A 257 -15.41 1.73 -4.02
CA PHE A 257 -16.61 1.64 -4.86
C PHE A 257 -17.28 0.24 -4.90
N PRO A 258 -16.55 -0.90 -4.98
CA PRO A 258 -17.16 -2.22 -4.92
C PRO A 258 -17.90 -2.49 -3.60
N VAL A 259 -17.32 -2.05 -2.47
CA VAL A 259 -17.94 -2.21 -1.14
C VAL A 259 -19.19 -1.33 -1.03
N LEU A 260 -19.16 -0.12 -1.59
CA LEU A 260 -20.33 0.73 -1.66
C LEU A 260 -21.45 0.06 -2.47
N ILE A 261 -21.16 -0.39 -3.70
CA ILE A 261 -22.17 -1.05 -4.57
C ILE A 261 -22.78 -2.29 -3.91
N ASP A 262 -21.99 -3.10 -3.21
CA ASP A 262 -22.50 -4.27 -2.46
C ASP A 262 -23.37 -3.88 -1.25
N ALA A 263 -23.13 -2.72 -0.64
CA ALA A 263 -24.00 -2.18 0.42
C ALA A 263 -25.30 -1.52 -0.10
N LEU A 264 -25.38 -1.20 -1.40
CA LEU A 264 -26.54 -0.52 -2.00
C LEU A 264 -27.59 -1.49 -2.53
N ASN A 265 -28.85 -1.15 -2.28
CA ASN A 265 -30.03 -1.84 -2.84
C ASN A 265 -30.38 -1.32 -4.26
N VAL A 266 -29.44 -1.47 -5.20
CA VAL A 266 -29.65 -1.23 -6.64
C VAL A 266 -30.24 -2.46 -7.33
N SER A 267 -30.86 -2.30 -8.51
CA SER A 267 -31.36 -3.43 -9.29
C SER A 267 -30.23 -4.32 -9.81
N ASP A 268 -30.53 -5.59 -10.09
CA ASP A 268 -29.57 -6.54 -10.66
C ASP A 268 -28.99 -6.05 -12.00
N GLU A 269 -29.78 -5.34 -12.79
CA GLU A 269 -29.39 -4.75 -14.08
C GLU A 269 -28.32 -3.66 -13.88
N VAL A 270 -28.53 -2.76 -12.92
CA VAL A 270 -27.55 -1.72 -12.54
C VAL A 270 -26.30 -2.37 -11.94
N ARG A 271 -26.46 -3.38 -11.09
CA ARG A 271 -25.32 -4.12 -10.51
C ARG A 271 -24.49 -4.78 -11.59
N GLN A 272 -25.10 -5.53 -12.51
CA GLN A 272 -24.40 -6.20 -13.61
C GLN A 272 -23.71 -5.21 -14.55
N PHE A 273 -24.33 -4.06 -14.85
CA PHE A 273 -23.70 -3.00 -15.63
C PHE A 273 -22.44 -2.46 -14.93
N ILE A 274 -22.53 -2.12 -13.64
CA ILE A 274 -21.38 -1.59 -12.88
C ILE A 274 -20.28 -2.65 -12.69
N GLN A 275 -20.65 -3.92 -12.47
CA GLN A 275 -19.71 -5.04 -12.41
C GLN A 275 -18.94 -5.19 -13.72
N ALA A 276 -19.64 -5.25 -14.86
CA ALA A 276 -19.02 -5.42 -16.17
C ALA A 276 -18.23 -4.19 -16.67
N ALA A 277 -18.50 -2.99 -16.14
CA ALA A 277 -17.89 -1.75 -16.63
C ALA A 277 -16.88 -1.11 -15.66
N ARG A 278 -16.83 -1.52 -14.38
CA ARG A 278 -16.06 -0.81 -13.33
C ARG A 278 -15.42 -1.70 -12.27
N ILE A 279 -16.12 -2.71 -11.72
CA ILE A 279 -15.70 -3.37 -10.45
C ILE A 279 -15.52 -4.89 -10.50
N GLY A 280 -15.80 -5.55 -11.62
CA GLY A 280 -15.71 -7.00 -11.75
C GLY A 280 -16.75 -7.76 -10.91
N THR A 281 -16.51 -9.05 -10.67
CA THR A 281 -17.44 -9.98 -10.00
C THR A 281 -16.88 -10.63 -8.72
N ILE A 282 -15.66 -10.27 -8.31
CA ILE A 282 -14.99 -10.76 -7.09
C ILE A 282 -15.75 -10.48 -5.78
N GLY A 283 -16.61 -9.45 -5.75
CA GLY A 283 -17.30 -8.97 -4.55
C GLY A 283 -16.45 -8.01 -3.72
N GLY A 284 -17.06 -6.97 -3.17
CA GLY A 284 -16.36 -5.80 -2.66
C GLY A 284 -15.53 -6.03 -1.40
N LEU A 285 -16.07 -6.74 -0.41
CA LEU A 285 -15.31 -7.08 0.80
C LEU A 285 -14.14 -8.02 0.47
N ARG A 286 -14.35 -8.99 -0.43
CA ARG A 286 -13.29 -9.90 -0.88
C ARG A 286 -12.18 -9.15 -1.63
N ALA A 287 -12.53 -8.23 -2.52
CA ALA A 287 -11.58 -7.35 -3.19
C ALA A 287 -10.76 -6.53 -2.20
N LYS A 288 -11.43 -5.78 -1.30
CA LYS A 288 -10.79 -4.99 -0.24
C LYS A 288 -9.78 -5.84 0.53
N ASP A 289 -10.22 -6.95 1.11
CA ASP A 289 -9.41 -7.80 1.99
C ASP A 289 -8.19 -8.43 1.29
N VAL A 290 -8.30 -8.75 0.00
CA VAL A 290 -7.15 -9.21 -0.81
C VAL A 290 -6.18 -8.04 -1.04
N ILE A 291 -6.69 -6.92 -1.54
CA ILE A 291 -5.86 -5.78 -1.95
C ILE A 291 -5.09 -5.21 -0.74
N THR A 292 -5.76 -5.01 0.39
CA THR A 292 -5.11 -4.50 1.61
C THR A 292 -4.11 -5.49 2.17
N SER A 293 -4.39 -6.79 2.20
CA SER A 293 -3.46 -7.79 2.75
C SER A 293 -2.14 -7.85 1.98
N TYR A 294 -2.19 -7.86 0.64
CA TYR A 294 -0.97 -7.82 -0.19
C TYR A 294 -0.27 -6.46 -0.13
N THR A 295 -1.04 -5.35 -0.07
CA THR A 295 -0.48 -4.00 0.09
C THR A 295 0.26 -3.85 1.42
N ILE A 296 -0.35 -4.25 2.53
CA ILE A 296 0.23 -4.19 3.88
C ILE A 296 1.47 -5.08 3.99
N ALA A 297 1.43 -6.32 3.47
CA ALA A 297 2.60 -7.19 3.44
C ALA A 297 3.75 -6.54 2.65
N THR A 298 3.46 -5.90 1.52
CA THR A 298 4.45 -5.21 0.68
C THR A 298 5.04 -3.98 1.40
N LEU A 299 4.21 -3.17 2.07
CA LEU A 299 4.67 -2.03 2.86
C LEU A 299 5.54 -2.47 4.04
N GLN A 300 5.17 -3.56 4.74
CA GLN A 300 5.99 -4.15 5.81
C GLN A 300 7.33 -4.67 5.30
N TYR A 301 7.37 -5.22 4.09
CA TYR A 301 8.62 -5.61 3.43
C TYR A 301 9.49 -4.39 3.06
N PHE A 302 8.91 -3.35 2.46
CA PHE A 302 9.65 -2.14 2.07
C PHE A 302 10.29 -1.40 3.25
N VAL A 303 9.60 -1.39 4.39
CA VAL A 303 10.04 -0.62 5.56
C VAL A 303 10.90 -1.45 6.52
N TYR A 304 10.48 -2.67 6.84
CA TYR A 304 11.10 -3.50 7.88
C TYR A 304 11.87 -4.70 7.34
N GLY A 305 11.83 -4.97 6.03
CA GLY A 305 12.36 -6.19 5.44
C GLY A 305 11.56 -7.45 5.82
N HIS A 306 10.37 -7.31 6.43
CA HIS A 306 9.55 -8.43 6.86
C HIS A 306 9.00 -9.21 5.64
N THR A 307 9.41 -10.46 5.49
CA THR A 307 8.90 -11.35 4.44
C THR A 307 7.59 -12.01 4.87
N SER A 308 6.61 -12.03 3.96
CA SER A 308 5.33 -12.74 4.13
C SER A 308 5.20 -13.87 3.11
N GLU A 309 4.47 -14.94 3.46
CA GLU A 309 4.11 -15.99 2.51
C GLU A 309 3.31 -15.42 1.33
N LEU A 310 2.50 -14.37 1.55
CA LEU A 310 1.77 -13.64 0.52
C LEU A 310 2.68 -13.02 -0.56
N LEU A 311 3.96 -12.75 -0.25
CA LEU A 311 4.92 -12.18 -1.20
C LEU A 311 5.81 -13.25 -1.85
N SER A 312 5.66 -14.51 -1.43
CA SER A 312 6.59 -15.60 -1.73
C SER A 312 6.00 -16.69 -2.65
N GLY A 313 4.67 -16.74 -2.80
CA GLY A 313 3.98 -17.68 -3.67
C GLY A 313 2.48 -17.77 -3.40
N PRO A 314 1.77 -18.71 -4.06
CA PRO A 314 0.32 -18.89 -3.91
C PRO A 314 -0.11 -19.10 -2.45
N SER A 315 -1.08 -18.32 -1.99
CA SER A 315 -1.55 -18.34 -0.60
C SER A 315 -2.76 -19.23 -0.39
N ILE A 316 -2.71 -20.10 0.65
CA ILE A 316 -3.83 -20.96 1.04
C ILE A 316 -5.01 -20.12 1.59
N ALA A 317 -4.76 -18.91 2.11
CA ALA A 317 -5.81 -17.98 2.54
C ALA A 317 -6.59 -17.36 1.35
N TYR A 318 -6.01 -17.41 0.15
CA TYR A 318 -6.60 -16.93 -1.10
C TYR A 318 -6.54 -18.05 -2.15
N PRO A 319 -7.24 -19.18 -1.92
CA PRO A 319 -7.01 -20.46 -2.62
C PRO A 319 -7.66 -20.54 -4.00
N ASP A 320 -8.39 -19.51 -4.41
CA ASP A 320 -8.98 -19.41 -5.74
C ASP A 320 -7.87 -19.49 -6.80
N ARG A 321 -8.19 -19.97 -8.02
CA ARG A 321 -7.26 -19.90 -9.16
C ARG A 321 -7.19 -18.47 -9.69
N ILE A 322 -6.72 -17.56 -8.84
CA ILE A 322 -6.35 -16.21 -9.20
C ILE A 322 -5.25 -16.33 -10.26
N GLY A 323 -5.36 -15.54 -11.32
CA GLY A 323 -4.27 -15.32 -12.28
C GLY A 323 -3.12 -14.53 -11.66
N VAL A 324 -2.63 -14.89 -10.47
CA VAL A 324 -1.34 -14.35 -10.01
C VAL A 324 -0.26 -15.00 -10.87
N VAL A 325 0.01 -14.39 -12.02
CA VAL A 325 1.11 -14.76 -12.90
C VAL A 325 2.39 -14.29 -12.23
N TRP A 326 2.94 -15.15 -11.37
CA TRP A 326 4.16 -14.90 -10.64
C TRP A 326 5.37 -14.76 -11.57
N TYR A 327 5.69 -13.54 -11.99
CA TYR A 327 7.03 -13.19 -12.44
C TYR A 327 7.92 -12.87 -11.24
N ILE A 328 8.12 -13.82 -10.32
CA ILE A 328 9.16 -13.67 -9.28
C ILE A 328 10.53 -13.81 -9.95
N LYS A 329 11.11 -12.67 -10.34
CA LYS A 329 12.57 -12.53 -10.41
C LYS A 329 13.05 -11.82 -9.14
N MET A 330 13.18 -12.58 -8.06
CA MET A 330 13.96 -12.12 -6.90
C MET A 330 15.43 -12.01 -7.34
N TYR A 331 15.84 -10.80 -7.70
CA TYR A 331 17.25 -10.41 -7.61
C TYR A 331 17.53 -10.08 -6.15
N ILE A 332 17.82 -11.10 -5.34
CA ILE A 332 18.57 -10.89 -4.11
C ILE A 332 19.96 -10.44 -4.57
N ALA A 333 20.30 -9.18 -4.34
CA ALA A 333 21.63 -8.68 -4.62
C ALA A 333 22.60 -9.29 -3.59
N GLU A 334 23.17 -10.45 -3.92
CA GLU A 334 24.34 -10.94 -3.19
C GLU A 334 25.46 -9.90 -3.31
N PRO A 335 26.16 -9.56 -2.20
CA PRO A 335 27.28 -8.64 -2.26
C PRO A 335 28.35 -9.23 -3.17
N GLN A 336 28.75 -8.46 -4.20
CA GLN A 336 29.77 -8.87 -5.16
C GLN A 336 31.04 -9.31 -4.42
N PRO A 337 31.52 -10.56 -4.58
CA PRO A 337 32.81 -10.94 -4.03
C PRO A 337 33.89 -10.11 -4.74
N SER A 338 34.80 -9.52 -3.96
CA SER A 338 35.91 -8.73 -4.51
C SER A 338 36.71 -9.57 -5.51
N GLU A 339 37.08 -8.97 -6.65
CA GLU A 339 37.80 -9.64 -7.73
C GLU A 339 39.07 -10.35 -7.25
N VAL A 340 39.00 -11.67 -7.11
CA VAL A 340 40.18 -12.52 -6.96
C VAL A 340 40.64 -12.88 -8.37
N VAL A 341 41.61 -12.11 -8.88
CA VAL A 341 42.28 -12.38 -10.16
C VAL A 341 43.00 -13.74 -10.08
N PRO A 342 42.61 -14.76 -10.88
CA PRO A 342 43.25 -16.07 -10.79
C PRO A 342 44.55 -16.10 -11.61
N THR A 343 45.70 -16.24 -10.95
CA THR A 343 46.93 -16.65 -11.61
C THR A 343 46.83 -18.12 -12.05
N LEU A 344 46.89 -18.36 -13.36
CA LEU A 344 46.84 -19.70 -13.96
C LEU A 344 48.15 -20.47 -13.74
N THR A 345 48.06 -21.64 -13.09
CA THR A 345 49.09 -22.69 -13.18
C THR A 345 48.47 -24.09 -13.22
N GLY A 346 48.66 -24.79 -14.35
CA GLY A 346 48.96 -26.22 -14.36
C GLY A 346 47.87 -27.25 -14.04
N GLU A 347 47.36 -27.86 -15.11
CA GLU A 347 47.07 -29.30 -15.26
C GLU A 347 45.84 -29.98 -14.62
N ASN A 348 45.13 -30.71 -15.50
CA ASN A 348 44.35 -31.94 -15.28
C ASN A 348 43.00 -31.92 -14.51
N ASN A 349 41.95 -31.90 -15.33
CA ASN A 349 40.86 -32.91 -15.38
C ASN A 349 39.76 -32.98 -14.29
N PHE A 350 38.53 -32.89 -14.81
CA PHE A 350 37.21 -33.22 -14.24
C PHE A 350 36.65 -32.35 -13.11
N VAL A 351 35.46 -31.80 -13.40
CA VAL A 351 34.59 -31.05 -12.48
C VAL A 351 33.49 -31.97 -11.97
N SER A 352 33.32 -32.04 -10.65
CA SER A 352 32.04 -32.37 -10.04
C SER A 352 31.83 -31.51 -8.80
N TRP A 353 30.67 -30.86 -8.71
CA TRP A 353 30.26 -30.09 -7.53
C TRP A 353 28.88 -30.56 -7.09
N SER A 354 28.82 -31.12 -5.89
CA SER A 354 27.59 -31.38 -5.15
C SER A 354 27.70 -30.66 -3.82
N PHE A 355 26.84 -29.67 -3.55
CA PHE A 355 26.83 -28.95 -2.28
C PHE A 355 25.57 -29.27 -1.49
N THR A 356 25.78 -29.89 -0.32
CA THR A 356 24.78 -29.99 0.75
C THR A 356 25.08 -28.90 1.77
N LEU A 357 24.15 -27.95 1.95
CA LEU A 357 24.30 -26.91 2.95
C LEU A 357 23.98 -27.45 4.36
N LYS A 358 24.92 -27.27 5.29
CA LYS A 358 24.70 -27.32 6.74
C LYS A 358 25.22 -26.03 7.38
N PRO A 359 24.57 -25.52 8.44
CA PRO A 359 24.87 -24.20 8.99
C PRO A 359 26.19 -24.17 9.76
N ALA A 360 26.94 -23.08 9.61
CA ALA A 360 28.16 -22.82 10.36
C ALA A 360 27.87 -21.99 11.63
N LEU A 361 27.93 -22.62 12.79
CA LEU A 361 28.14 -21.94 14.08
C LEU A 361 29.64 -21.90 14.38
N ASN A 362 30.13 -20.76 14.87
CA ASN A 362 31.55 -20.49 15.12
C ASN A 362 31.86 -20.54 16.63
N PRO A 363 32.75 -21.44 17.11
CA PRO A 363 33.18 -21.45 18.51
C PRO A 363 34.70 -21.30 18.72
N ARG A 364 35.10 -20.44 19.66
CA ARG A 364 36.29 -20.51 20.56
C ARG A 364 36.31 -19.24 21.42
N ASN A 365 35.98 -19.30 22.72
CA ASN A 365 36.92 -19.33 23.86
C ASN A 365 36.12 -19.13 25.18
N LEU A 366 36.51 -19.52 26.41
CA LEU A 366 37.63 -20.32 26.95
C LEU A 366 37.20 -20.95 28.31
N HIS A 367 37.50 -22.24 28.51
CA HIS A 367 37.64 -22.99 29.79
C HIS A 367 36.45 -23.22 30.76
N PRO A 368 36.54 -24.28 31.62
CA PRO A 368 35.39 -24.88 32.30
C PRO A 368 35.40 -24.71 33.84
N PHE A 369 34.24 -24.99 34.45
CA PHE A 369 34.18 -25.65 35.77
C PHE A 369 33.06 -26.69 35.80
N GLU A 370 33.35 -27.84 36.38
CA GLU A 370 32.39 -28.92 36.61
C GLU A 370 31.46 -28.57 37.79
N LEU A 371 30.22 -29.09 37.78
CA LEU A 371 29.81 -30.09 38.78
C LEU A 371 28.41 -30.66 38.51
N LEU A 372 28.33 -31.97 38.76
CA LEU A 372 27.18 -32.85 38.88
C LEU A 372 26.10 -32.26 39.82
N GLY A 373 24.80 -32.54 39.74
CA GLY A 373 24.04 -33.49 38.91
C GLY A 373 22.68 -33.78 39.60
N GLY A 374 21.90 -34.74 39.08
CA GLY A 374 20.73 -35.30 39.81
C GLY A 374 19.34 -34.94 39.27
N LYS A 375 18.64 -35.95 38.75
CA LYS A 375 17.18 -35.96 38.50
C LYS A 375 16.43 -36.60 39.67
N HIS A 376 15.09 -36.49 39.63
CA HIS A 376 14.07 -37.17 40.46
C HIS A 376 13.80 -36.47 41.82
N THR A 377 12.54 -36.36 42.31
CA THR A 377 11.27 -36.99 41.88
C THR A 377 10.04 -36.13 42.25
N GLN A 378 8.94 -36.30 41.50
CA GLN A 378 7.55 -35.92 41.84
C GLN A 378 6.93 -36.89 42.88
N PRO A 379 5.66 -36.75 43.36
CA PRO A 379 4.67 -35.65 43.28
C PRO A 379 3.95 -35.38 44.64
N ALA A 380 2.69 -34.88 44.59
CA ALA A 380 1.68 -34.71 45.65
C ALA A 380 1.87 -33.50 46.58
N SER A 381 0.85 -32.78 47.07
CA SER A 381 -0.59 -32.57 46.76
C SER A 381 -1.11 -31.59 47.84
N GLU A 382 -2.33 -31.05 47.68
CA GLU A 382 -3.13 -30.38 48.72
C GLU A 382 -2.73 -28.95 49.20
N THR A 383 -3.56 -28.00 48.77
CA THR A 383 -3.97 -26.76 49.47
C THR A 383 -4.81 -27.07 50.73
N PRO A 384 -5.27 -26.10 51.57
CA PRO A 384 -4.98 -24.64 51.65
C PRO A 384 -4.62 -24.16 53.09
N SER A 385 -4.33 -22.86 53.30
CA SER A 385 -5.08 -21.97 54.26
C SER A 385 -4.38 -20.64 54.64
N PHE A 386 -5.18 -19.56 54.57
CA PHE A 386 -5.28 -18.38 55.44
C PHE A 386 -4.08 -17.52 55.94
N ASN A 387 -4.34 -16.21 55.79
CA ASN A 387 -3.95 -15.04 56.62
C ASN A 387 -2.50 -14.52 56.60
N GLY A 388 -2.42 -13.22 56.32
CA GLY A 388 -1.21 -12.39 56.24
C GLY A 388 -1.55 -11.09 55.51
#